data_AF-A0A7Y4R5E3-F1
#
_entry.id   AF-A0A7Y4R5E3-F1
#
_cell.length_a   1.000
_cell.length_b   1.000
_cell.length_c   1.000
_cell.angle_alpha   90.00
_cell.angle_beta   90.00
_cell.angle_gamma   90.00
#
_symmetry.space_group_name_H-M   'P 1'
#
loop_
_entity.id
_entity.type
_entity.pdbx_description
1 polymer ?
#
loop_
_entity_poly.entity_id
_entity_poly.type
_entity_poly.pdbx_seq_one_letter_code
_entity_poly.pdbx_strand_id
1 'polypeptide(L)'
;MEVNNGGFNQYYYNQGDEFADLAVDGLKAIGAKRFADLATRANKIFREQNKKITDKQDGSMQGFSESYKDSPLNDLDKEFYNLYKAEPLTNLTVDYVRKNKSKFTN
;
A
#
# COMPACT_ATOMS: atom_id res chain seq x y z
N MET A 1 2.16 6.49 -4.57
CA MET A 1 1.27 5.41 -4.13
C MET A 1 0.31 5.98 -3.11
N GLU A 2 -0.93 5.49 -3.06
CA GLU A 2 -1.94 5.95 -2.08
C GLU A 2 -1.49 5.76 -0.63
N VAL A 3 -0.65 4.76 -0.35
CA VAL A 3 -0.03 4.55 0.98
C VAL A 3 0.79 5.77 1.43
N ASN A 4 1.33 6.58 0.51
CA ASN A 4 2.03 7.83 0.87
C ASN A 4 1.06 8.92 1.36
N ASN A 5 -0.22 8.84 0.98
CA ASN A 5 -1.22 9.85 1.27
C ASN A 5 -1.90 9.62 2.64
N GLY A 6 -1.97 8.37 3.11
CA GLY A 6 -2.56 8.03 4.41
C GLY A 6 -2.39 6.57 4.85
N GLY A 7 -1.35 5.89 4.39
CA GLY A 7 -1.08 4.51 4.80
C GLY A 7 -1.97 3.45 4.14
N PHE A 8 -1.85 2.21 4.61
CA PHE A 8 -2.60 1.07 4.12
C PHE A 8 -4.09 1.17 4.43
N ASN A 9 -4.46 1.80 5.55
CA ASN A 9 -5.88 2.02 5.87
C ASN A 9 -6.57 2.86 4.78
N GLN A 10 -5.98 3.99 4.39
CA GLN A 10 -6.48 4.78 3.26
C GLN A 10 -6.52 3.98 1.95
N TYR A 11 -5.49 3.18 1.67
CA TYR A 11 -5.46 2.34 0.47
C TYR A 11 -6.67 1.40 0.41
N TYR A 12 -6.93 0.63 1.47
CA TYR A 12 -8.05 -0.31 1.50
C TYR A 12 -9.42 0.39 1.59
N TYR A 13 -9.51 1.54 2.25
CA TYR A 13 -10.73 2.35 2.23
C TYR A 13 -11.10 2.78 0.80
N ASN A 14 -10.11 3.18 -0.01
CA ASN A 14 -10.33 3.66 -1.37
C ASN A 14 -10.50 2.54 -2.41
N GLN A 15 -9.72 1.46 -2.29
CA GLN A 15 -9.58 0.44 -3.32
C GLN A 15 -10.16 -0.92 -2.93
N GLY A 16 -10.53 -1.11 -1.66
CA GLY A 16 -10.80 -2.44 -1.13
C GLY A 16 -9.63 -3.39 -1.37
N ASP A 17 -9.94 -4.65 -1.68
CA ASP A 17 -8.96 -5.70 -2.00
C ASP A 17 -8.78 -5.92 -3.51
N GLU A 18 -9.49 -5.18 -4.37
CA GLU A 18 -9.61 -5.46 -5.80
C GLU A 18 -8.25 -5.46 -6.52
N PHE A 19 -7.39 -4.49 -6.19
CA PHE A 19 -6.09 -4.31 -6.83
C PHE A 19 -4.91 -4.70 -5.92
N ALA A 20 -5.19 -5.36 -4.80
CA ALA A 20 -4.21 -5.58 -3.74
C ALA A 20 -3.06 -6.50 -4.19
N ASP A 21 -3.38 -7.60 -4.89
CA ASP A 21 -2.37 -8.52 -5.42
C ASP A 21 -1.64 -7.92 -6.63
N LEU A 22 -2.34 -7.13 -7.46
CA LEU A 22 -1.72 -6.42 -8.58
C LEU A 22 -0.70 -5.39 -8.08
N ALA A 23 -0.96 -4.72 -6.96
CA ALA A 23 -0.01 -3.80 -6.34
C ALA A 23 1.28 -4.53 -5.90
N VAL A 24 1.15 -5.73 -5.32
CA VAL A 24 2.31 -6.58 -4.98
C VAL A 24 3.11 -6.95 -6.23
N ASP A 25 2.44 -7.35 -7.31
CA ASP A 25 3.11 -7.74 -8.56
C ASP A 25 3.80 -6.56 -9.24
N GLY A 26 3.18 -5.37 -9.21
CA GLY A 26 3.80 -4.13 -9.68
C GLY A 26 5.08 -3.79 -8.90
N LEU A 27 5.07 -3.93 -7.57
CA LEU A 27 6.25 -3.73 -6.73
C LEU A 27 7.36 -4.73 -7.03
N LYS A 28 7.01 -6.01 -7.23
CA LYS A 28 7.98 -7.03 -7.67
C LYS A 28 8.58 -6.70 -9.03
N ALA A 29 7.76 -6.26 -9.99
CA ALA A 29 8.19 -5.93 -11.35
C ALA A 29 9.24 -4.81 -11.38
N ILE A 30 9.09 -3.78 -10.53
CA ILE A 30 10.07 -2.69 -10.41
C ILE A 30 11.26 -3.03 -9.49
N GLY A 31 11.32 -4.25 -8.95
CA GLY A 31 12.40 -4.69 -8.06
C GLY A 31 12.26 -4.27 -6.60
N ALA A 32 11.14 -3.67 -6.21
CA ALA A 32 10.86 -3.18 -4.86
C ALA A 32 10.45 -4.32 -3.91
N LYS A 33 11.32 -5.31 -3.72
CA LYS A 33 11.01 -6.58 -3.02
C LYS A 33 10.52 -6.37 -1.58
N ARG A 34 11.13 -5.43 -0.85
CA ARG A 34 10.77 -5.15 0.55
C ARG A 34 9.38 -4.51 0.65
N PHE A 35 9.05 -3.63 -0.28
CA PHE A 35 7.70 -3.08 -0.36
C PHE A 35 6.68 -4.13 -0.78
N ALA A 36 7.03 -5.03 -1.71
CA ALA A 36 6.15 -6.12 -2.12
C ALA A 36 5.83 -7.07 -0.95
N ASP A 37 6.83 -7.40 -0.12
CA ASP A 37 6.62 -8.17 1.11
C ASP A 37 5.69 -7.45 2.09
N LEU A 38 5.94 -6.15 2.30
CA LEU A 38 5.13 -5.32 3.20
C LEU A 38 3.67 -5.23 2.72
N ALA A 39 3.44 -5.00 1.43
CA ALA A 39 2.10 -5.02 0.83
C ALA A 39 1.44 -6.40 0.92
N THR A 40 2.21 -7.49 0.75
CA THR A 40 1.68 -8.86 0.92
C THR A 40 1.19 -9.09 2.35
N ARG A 41 1.96 -8.65 3.36
CA ARG A 41 1.55 -8.71 4.78
C ARG A 41 0.32 -7.85 5.05
N ALA A 42 0.25 -6.65 4.48
CA ALA A 42 -0.93 -5.79 4.59
C ALA A 42 -2.18 -6.45 4.01
N ASN A 43 -2.08 -7.05 2.81
CA ASN A 43 -3.20 -7.75 2.16
C ASN A 43 -3.69 -8.90 3.03
N LYS A 44 -2.77 -9.69 3.59
CA LYS A 44 -3.10 -10.79 4.51
C LYS A 44 -3.86 -10.27 5.74
N ILE A 45 -3.35 -9.24 6.40
CA ILE A 45 -4.00 -8.64 7.58
C ILE A 45 -5.38 -8.09 7.21
N PHE A 46 -5.49 -7.40 6.08
CA PHE A 46 -6.76 -6.87 5.61
C PHE A 46 -7.78 -7.98 5.39
N ARG A 47 -7.43 -9.04 4.64
CA ARG A 47 -8.33 -10.17 4.38
C ARG A 47 -8.76 -10.90 5.66
N GLU A 48 -7.84 -11.08 6.61
CA GLU A 48 -8.11 -11.77 7.88
C GLU A 48 -8.90 -10.91 8.87
N GLN A 49 -8.71 -9.59 8.86
CA GLN A 49 -9.25 -8.67 9.87
C GLN A 49 -10.11 -7.56 9.27
N ASN A 50 -10.64 -7.75 8.06
CA ASN A 50 -11.39 -6.73 7.30
C ASN A 50 -12.47 -6.09 8.17
N LYS A 51 -13.30 -6.92 8.82
CA LYS A 51 -14.36 -6.44 9.71
C LYS A 51 -13.84 -5.50 10.81
N LYS A 52 -12.67 -5.77 11.39
CA LYS A 52 -12.06 -4.92 12.41
C LYS A 52 -11.50 -3.62 11.82
N ILE A 53 -10.96 -3.67 10.61
CA ILE A 53 -10.38 -2.50 9.92
C ILE A 53 -11.48 -1.55 9.45
N THR A 54 -12.63 -2.09 9.04
CA THR A 54 -13.73 -1.31 8.47
C THR A 54 -14.89 -1.07 9.44
N ASP A 55 -14.82 -1.51 10.70
CA ASP A 55 -15.96 -1.42 11.64
C ASP A 55 -16.41 0.01 11.93
N LYS A 56 -15.48 0.97 11.88
CA LYS A 56 -15.75 2.41 12.05
C LYS A 56 -16.03 3.12 10.74
N GLN A 57 -15.85 2.48 9.59
CA GLN A 57 -16.01 3.11 8.29
C GLN A 57 -17.49 3.17 7.89
N ASP A 58 -18.19 4.18 8.40
CA ASP A 58 -19.61 4.45 8.14
C ASP A 58 -19.86 5.40 6.96
N GLY A 59 -18.80 5.75 6.22
CA GLY A 59 -18.81 6.73 5.14
C GLY A 59 -18.63 8.19 5.59
N SER A 60 -18.55 8.45 6.90
CA SER A 60 -18.23 9.76 7.44
C SER A 60 -16.72 9.97 7.60
N MET A 61 -16.29 11.24 7.61
CA MET A 61 -14.90 11.59 7.90
C MET A 61 -14.48 11.22 9.33
N GLN A 62 -15.43 11.26 10.28
CA GLN A 62 -15.17 10.84 11.66
C GLN A 62 -14.93 9.33 11.73
N GLY A 63 -15.80 8.53 11.12
CA GLY A 63 -15.65 7.08 11.06
C GLY A 63 -14.35 6.65 10.37
N PHE A 64 -13.99 7.33 9.27
CA PHE A 64 -12.68 7.14 8.63
C PHE A 64 -11.52 7.45 9.58
N SER A 65 -11.55 8.58 10.28
CA SER A 65 -10.51 8.94 11.25
C SER A 65 -10.41 7.94 12.41
N GLU A 66 -11.56 7.47 12.91
CA GLU A 66 -11.63 6.46 13.97
C GLU A 66 -11.12 5.09 13.52
N SER A 67 -11.22 4.74 12.23
CA SER A 67 -10.71 3.46 11.69
C SER A 67 -9.19 3.29 11.83
N TYR A 68 -8.44 4.38 12.05
CA TYR A 68 -7.01 4.31 12.36
C TYR A 68 -6.74 3.87 13.80
N LYS A 69 -7.68 4.07 14.71
CA LYS A 69 -7.48 3.76 16.13
C LYS A 69 -7.36 2.25 16.31
N ASP A 70 -6.24 1.81 16.85
CA ASP A 70 -5.92 0.39 17.10
C ASP A 70 -5.99 -0.50 15.84
N SER A 71 -5.83 0.10 14.66
CA SER A 71 -5.79 -0.62 13.39
C SER A 71 -4.58 -1.54 13.33
N PRO A 72 -4.75 -2.83 12.95
CA PRO A 72 -3.64 -3.75 12.79
C PRO A 72 -2.67 -3.37 11.66
N LEU A 73 -3.03 -2.37 10.84
CA LEU A 73 -2.20 -1.86 9.74
C LEU A 73 -1.19 -0.79 10.18
N ASN A 74 -1.39 -0.17 11.35
CA ASN A 74 -0.59 0.97 11.80
C ASN A 74 0.91 0.68 11.91
N ASP A 75 1.29 -0.54 12.27
CA ASP A 75 2.71 -0.91 12.36
C ASP A 75 3.35 -1.12 10.98
N LEU A 76 2.57 -1.60 10.00
CA LEU A 76 3.01 -1.66 8.60
C LEU A 76 3.15 -0.27 8.00
N ASP A 77 2.31 0.70 8.39
CA ASP A 77 2.47 2.09 7.96
C ASP A 77 3.80 2.68 8.45
N LYS A 78 4.15 2.47 9.73
CA LYS A 78 5.44 2.90 10.28
C LYS A 78 6.62 2.25 9.54
N GLU A 79 6.53 0.94 9.30
CA GLU A 79 7.56 0.22 8.54
C GLU A 79 7.69 0.76 7.12
N PHE A 80 6.56 1.02 6.45
CA PHE A 80 6.51 1.60 5.11
C PHE A 80 7.19 2.97 5.06
N TYR A 81 6.88 3.88 6.00
CA TYR A 81 7.50 5.21 6.04
C TYR A 81 9.00 5.13 6.28
N ASN A 82 9.47 4.23 7.14
CA ASN A 82 10.89 4.02 7.37
C ASN A 82 11.59 3.45 6.14
N LEU A 83 10.94 2.48 5.47
CA LEU A 83 11.44 1.89 4.25
C LEU A 83 11.52 2.93 3.12
N TYR A 84 10.49 3.76 2.95
CA TYR A 84 10.43 4.80 1.93
C TYR A 84 11.51 5.87 2.08
N LYS A 85 11.87 6.22 3.32
CA LYS A 85 13.01 7.13 3.59
C LYS A 85 14.35 6.52 3.13
N ALA A 86 14.53 5.22 3.29
CA ALA A 86 15.77 4.53 2.93
C ALA A 86 15.83 4.16 1.43
N GLU A 87 14.70 3.84 0.83
CA GLU A 87 14.57 3.31 -0.53
C GLU A 87 13.37 3.97 -1.24
N PRO A 88 13.54 5.19 -1.75
CA PRO A 88 12.44 5.88 -2.43
C PRO A 88 12.02 5.13 -3.70
N LEU A 89 10.76 4.70 -3.75
CA LEU A 89 10.20 3.96 -4.89
C LEU A 89 10.33 4.71 -6.23
N THR A 90 10.38 6.04 -6.20
CA THR A 90 10.57 6.88 -7.39
C THR A 90 11.82 6.48 -8.17
N ASN A 91 12.92 6.17 -7.48
CA ASN A 91 14.18 5.80 -8.14
C ASN A 91 14.03 4.45 -8.85
N LEU A 92 13.41 3.47 -8.19
CA LEU A 92 13.15 2.14 -8.76
C LEU A 92 12.21 2.20 -9.97
N THR A 93 11.15 3.01 -9.89
CA THR A 93 10.21 3.21 -11.00
C THR A 93 10.91 3.84 -12.20
N VAL A 94 11.72 4.88 -11.98
CA VAL A 94 12.47 5.53 -13.06
C VAL A 94 13.44 4.55 -13.72
N ASP A 95 14.14 3.74 -12.93
CA ASP A 95 15.06 2.72 -13.45
C ASP A 95 14.33 1.64 -14.25
N TYR A 96 13.16 1.19 -13.77
CA TYR A 96 12.33 0.23 -14.50
C TYR A 96 11.88 0.79 -15.85
N VAL A 97 11.37 2.04 -15.89
CA VAL A 97 10.95 2.70 -17.14
C VAL A 97 12.14 2.85 -18.10
N ARG A 98 13.31 3.26 -17.60
CA ARG A 98 14.54 3.38 -18.43
C ARG A 98 14.98 2.04 -19.03
N LYS A 99 14.87 0.94 -18.27
CA LYS A 99 15.21 -0.42 -18.74
C LYS A 99 14.17 -0.99 -19.69
N ASN A 100 12.92 -0.52 -19.63
CA ASN A 100 11.80 -1.01 -20.42
C ASN A 100 11.25 0.06 -21.37
N LYS A 101 12.07 1.00 -21.86
CA LYS A 101 11.62 2.18 -22.64
C LYS A 101 10.62 1.84 -23.75
N SER A 102 10.85 0.75 -24.49
CA SER A 102 9.97 0.31 -25.58
C SER A 102 8.52 -0.01 -25.16
N LYS A 103 8.26 -0.25 -23.88
CA LYS A 103 6.89 -0.43 -23.34
C LYS A 103 6.19 0.90 -23.03
N PHE A 104 6.93 2.00 -23.03
CA PHE A 104 6.48 3.32 -22.57
C PHE A 104 6.67 4.43 -23.62
N THR A 105 7.27 4.12 -24.76
CA THR A 105 7.44 5.04 -25.89
C THR A 105 7.01 4.33 -27.17
N ASN A 106 6.08 4.92 -27.90
CA ASN A 106 5.72 4.52 -29.26
C ASN A 106 6.72 5.08 -30.27
#